data_AF-A0A670IJT6-F1
#
_entry.id   AF-A0A670IJT6-F1
#
_cell.length_a   1.000
_cell.length_b   1.000
_cell.length_c   1.000
_cell.angle_alpha   90.00
_cell.angle_beta   90.00
_cell.angle_gamma   90.00
#
_symmetry.space_group_name_H-M   'P 1'
#
loop_
_entity.id
_entity.type
_entity.pdbx_description
1 polymer ?
#
loop_
_entity_poly.entity_id
_entity_poly.type
_entity_poly.pdbx_seq_one_letter_code
_entity_poly.pdbx_strand_id
1 'polypeptide(L)'
;RLSRVKGLPTAASPSFYINPCCSNPCQNRGICMTTGFDHYECDCTQTGYHGEHCTTPEFFTWLRAMLKPAPATVYYLLTHFKAVWDVINNTPFLRNTIMRFILMSRSNLIESPPTYNSRYGYKSWEAYSNLSYYTRALPPVERSCPTPMGVKGKKELPESKLVVEKVLLRRKFIPSPQGTNIMFAFFAQHFSHQYLRTENDKGPAFTKAFGHGVDLNHIYGENLDRQLKLRLFKDGKLKFQMIDGEMYPPTVKETQAEMIYPPHVPEHLKFSVGQEVFGLVPGLMMYATLWLREHNRVCDILKGEHPEWDDEQLFQTARLILTGNSYNCSWLAHNYSMEFCCC
;
A
#
# COMPACT_ATOMS: atom_id res chain seq x y z
N ARG A 1 -45.29 30.98 2.79
CA ARG A 1 -45.41 30.92 1.32
C ARG A 1 -44.58 29.72 0.83
N LEU A 2 -45.20 28.54 0.81
CA LEU A 2 -44.60 27.28 0.37
C LEU A 2 -44.94 27.09 -1.11
N SER A 3 -43.98 27.33 -2.00
CA SER A 3 -44.13 27.04 -3.43
C SER A 3 -43.53 25.68 -3.74
N ARG A 4 -44.43 24.69 -3.92
CA ARG A 4 -44.19 23.41 -4.59
C ARG A 4 -43.49 23.64 -5.92
N VAL A 5 -42.27 23.14 -6.07
CA VAL A 5 -41.66 22.94 -7.39
C VAL A 5 -42.30 21.70 -8.01
N LYS A 6 -42.92 21.91 -9.18
CA LYS A 6 -43.61 20.90 -9.98
C LYS A 6 -42.63 19.81 -10.42
N GLY A 7 -43.14 18.58 -10.50
CA GLY A 7 -42.38 17.38 -10.82
C GLY A 7 -41.60 17.47 -12.13
N LEU A 8 -40.37 16.96 -12.10
CA LEU A 8 -39.60 16.57 -13.27
C LEU A 8 -40.36 15.46 -14.03
N PRO A 9 -40.34 15.45 -15.37
CA PRO A 9 -41.02 14.44 -16.15
C PRO A 9 -40.44 13.06 -15.83
N THR A 10 -41.33 12.09 -15.62
CA THR A 10 -41.01 10.66 -15.55
C THR A 10 -40.21 10.28 -16.80
N ALA A 11 -38.94 9.96 -16.62
CA ALA A 11 -38.07 9.46 -17.66
C ALA A 11 -38.75 8.24 -18.31
N ALA A 12 -38.91 8.31 -19.63
CA ALA A 12 -39.22 7.16 -20.46
C ALA A 12 -38.28 6.01 -20.09
N SER A 13 -38.82 4.79 -20.05
CA SER A 13 -38.06 3.55 -19.86
C SER A 13 -36.80 3.58 -20.74
N PRO A 14 -35.58 3.54 -20.16
CA PRO A 14 -34.40 3.52 -20.99
C PRO A 14 -34.36 2.18 -21.71
N SER A 15 -34.28 2.22 -23.05
CA SER A 15 -33.65 1.15 -23.80
C SER A 15 -32.37 0.76 -23.05
N PHE A 16 -32.19 -0.54 -22.79
CA PHE A 16 -31.03 -1.07 -22.07
C PHE A 16 -29.76 -0.77 -22.87
N TYR A 17 -29.20 0.42 -22.67
CA TYR A 17 -27.97 0.82 -23.31
C TYR A 17 -26.81 0.16 -22.57
N ILE A 18 -26.17 -0.82 -23.23
CA ILE A 18 -25.02 -1.52 -22.68
C ILE A 18 -23.79 -0.70 -23.01
N ASN A 19 -23.06 -0.27 -21.98
CA ASN A 19 -21.82 0.46 -22.20
C ASN A 19 -20.84 -0.43 -22.99
N PRO A 20 -20.38 0.00 -24.18
CA PRO A 20 -19.50 -0.82 -25.02
C PRO A 20 -18.15 -1.15 -24.36
N CYS A 21 -17.70 -0.30 -23.42
CA CYS A 21 -16.48 -0.54 -22.64
C CYS A 21 -16.62 -1.67 -21.61
N CYS A 22 -17.82 -2.20 -21.36
CA CYS A 22 -18.03 -3.34 -20.45
C CYS A 22 -17.28 -4.61 -20.89
N SER A 23 -16.93 -4.73 -22.17
CA SER A 23 -16.16 -5.85 -22.69
C SER A 23 -14.65 -5.73 -22.43
N ASN A 24 -14.18 -4.58 -21.92
CA ASN A 24 -12.78 -4.19 -21.83
C ASN A 24 -12.04 -4.39 -23.18
N PRO A 25 -12.47 -3.70 -24.25
CA PRO A 25 -11.99 -3.98 -25.60
C PRO A 25 -10.53 -3.52 -25.82
N CYS A 26 -10.12 -2.43 -25.17
CA CYS A 26 -8.80 -1.83 -25.35
C CYS A 26 -7.71 -2.65 -24.65
N GLN A 27 -6.74 -3.14 -25.42
CA GLN A 27 -5.62 -3.94 -24.93
C GLN A 27 -4.40 -3.08 -24.62
N ASN A 28 -3.36 -3.68 -24.03
CA ASN A 28 -2.04 -3.05 -23.86
C ASN A 28 -2.05 -1.67 -23.18
N ARG A 29 -2.95 -1.47 -22.19
CA ARG A 29 -3.16 -0.21 -21.46
C ARG A 29 -3.86 0.91 -22.25
N GLY A 30 -4.46 0.57 -23.39
CA GLY A 30 -5.34 1.51 -24.09
C GLY A 30 -6.55 1.89 -23.23
N ILE A 31 -6.97 3.15 -23.32
CA ILE A 31 -8.08 3.69 -22.51
C ILE A 31 -9.37 3.65 -23.33
N CYS A 32 -10.40 2.99 -22.83
CA CYS A 32 -11.70 2.92 -23.50
C CYS A 32 -12.51 4.19 -23.22
N MET A 33 -12.96 4.86 -24.27
CA MET A 33 -13.84 6.02 -24.21
C MET A 33 -15.10 5.74 -25.03
N THR A 34 -16.27 6.04 -24.48
CA THR A 34 -17.54 5.89 -25.21
C THR A 34 -17.74 7.05 -26.19
N THR A 35 -17.96 6.76 -27.46
CA THR A 35 -18.26 7.73 -28.51
C THR A 35 -19.73 7.58 -28.93
N GLY A 36 -20.64 8.22 -28.21
CA GLY A 36 -22.08 8.08 -28.40
C GLY A 36 -22.69 6.89 -27.63
N PHE A 37 -23.89 6.47 -28.07
CA PHE A 37 -24.72 5.46 -27.42
C PHE A 37 -24.55 4.05 -27.99
N ASP A 38 -23.44 3.64 -28.62
CA ASP A 38 -23.19 2.21 -28.95
C ASP A 38 -21.75 1.97 -29.41
N HIS A 39 -21.00 3.04 -29.65
CA HIS A 39 -19.61 2.97 -30.09
C HIS A 39 -18.64 3.36 -28.98
N TYR A 40 -17.43 2.85 -29.09
CA TYR A 40 -16.29 3.22 -28.27
C TYR A 40 -15.08 3.48 -29.16
N GLU A 41 -14.12 4.19 -28.59
CA GLU A 41 -12.81 4.42 -29.16
C GLU A 41 -11.75 4.10 -28.11
N CYS A 42 -10.65 3.49 -28.54
CA CYS A 42 -9.51 3.21 -27.69
C CYS A 42 -8.44 4.28 -27.90
N ASP A 43 -8.12 5.03 -26.85
CA ASP A 43 -6.94 5.88 -26.83
C ASP A 43 -5.70 5.01 -26.61
N CYS A 44 -4.92 4.80 -27.68
CA CYS A 44 -3.69 4.01 -27.68
C CYS A 44 -2.43 4.88 -27.44
N THR A 45 -2.57 6.14 -27.05
CA THR A 45 -1.46 7.08 -26.86
C THR A 45 -0.38 6.49 -25.93
N GLN A 46 0.87 6.50 -26.39
CA GLN A 46 2.05 6.02 -25.65
C GLN A 46 1.99 4.55 -25.19
N THR A 47 1.08 3.74 -25.75
CA THR A 47 1.07 2.29 -25.51
C THR A 47 2.14 1.56 -26.35
N GLY A 48 2.57 2.17 -27.47
CA GLY A 48 3.41 1.54 -28.48
C GLY A 48 2.63 0.58 -29.41
N TYR A 49 1.30 0.65 -29.37
CA TYR A 49 0.37 -0.09 -30.21
C TYR A 49 -0.62 0.87 -30.90
N HIS A 50 -1.21 0.44 -32.01
CA HIS A 50 -2.26 1.13 -32.75
C HIS A 50 -3.37 0.16 -33.21
N GLY A 51 -4.35 0.68 -33.94
CA GLY A 51 -5.55 -0.05 -34.37
C GLY A 51 -6.72 0.12 -33.39
N GLU A 52 -7.90 -0.39 -33.78
CA GLU A 52 -9.17 -0.19 -33.06
C GLU A 52 -9.12 -0.62 -31.58
N HIS A 53 -8.33 -1.65 -31.26
CA HIS A 53 -8.21 -2.23 -29.91
C HIS A 53 -6.81 -2.07 -29.28
N CYS A 54 -5.94 -1.24 -29.86
CA CYS A 54 -4.53 -1.12 -29.45
C CYS A 54 -3.77 -2.47 -29.47
N THR A 55 -3.96 -3.27 -30.51
CA THR A 55 -3.37 -4.61 -30.65
C THR A 55 -2.22 -4.69 -31.65
N THR A 56 -2.12 -3.76 -32.59
CA THR A 56 -1.10 -3.79 -33.64
C THR A 56 0.16 -3.09 -33.14
N PRO A 57 1.28 -3.80 -32.89
CA PRO A 57 2.48 -3.20 -32.32
C PRO A 57 3.23 -2.33 -33.33
N GLU A 58 3.88 -1.27 -32.85
CA GLU A 58 4.96 -0.61 -33.58
C GLU A 58 6.21 -1.53 -33.66
N PHE A 59 7.11 -1.27 -34.61
CA PHE A 59 8.30 -2.10 -34.84
C PHE A 59 9.14 -2.34 -33.56
N PHE A 60 9.45 -1.29 -32.80
CA PHE A 60 10.23 -1.43 -31.57
C PHE A 60 9.47 -2.12 -30.44
N THR A 61 8.15 -1.92 -30.37
CA THR A 61 7.28 -2.60 -29.41
C THR A 61 7.23 -4.09 -29.68
N TRP A 62 7.07 -4.46 -30.95
CA TRP A 62 7.11 -5.85 -31.41
C TRP A 62 8.47 -6.49 -31.08
N LEU A 63 9.58 -5.83 -31.40
CA LEU A 63 10.93 -6.34 -31.12
C LEU A 63 11.15 -6.56 -29.62
N ARG A 64 10.76 -5.59 -28.78
CA ARG A 64 10.84 -5.72 -27.32
C ARG A 64 9.97 -6.86 -26.79
N ALA A 65 8.75 -7.01 -27.31
CA ALA A 65 7.85 -8.08 -26.90
C ALA A 65 8.39 -9.46 -27.30
N MET A 66 9.00 -9.58 -28.48
CA MET A 66 9.59 -10.81 -28.99
C MET A 66 10.83 -11.24 -28.21
N LEU A 67 11.67 -10.29 -27.78
CA LEU A 67 12.88 -10.56 -26.99
C LEU A 67 12.61 -10.67 -25.48
N LYS A 68 11.43 -10.25 -25.00
CA LYS A 68 11.12 -10.25 -23.56
C LYS A 68 10.95 -11.69 -23.06
N PRO A 69 11.81 -12.17 -22.14
CA PRO A 69 11.66 -13.50 -21.58
C PRO A 69 10.38 -13.62 -20.75
N ALA A 70 9.84 -14.84 -20.69
CA ALA A 70 8.70 -15.13 -19.83
C ALA A 70 9.07 -14.89 -18.35
N PRO A 71 8.11 -14.48 -17.49
CA PRO A 71 8.37 -14.27 -16.06
C PRO A 71 8.98 -15.49 -15.37
N ALA A 72 8.58 -16.70 -15.77
CA ALA A 72 9.16 -17.96 -15.27
C ALA A 72 10.63 -18.12 -15.65
N THR A 73 11.01 -17.75 -16.88
CA THR A 73 12.41 -17.76 -17.35
C THR A 73 13.25 -16.76 -16.58
N VAL A 74 12.73 -15.54 -16.36
CA VAL A 74 13.42 -14.53 -15.53
C VAL A 74 13.62 -15.04 -14.11
N TYR A 75 12.58 -15.63 -13.51
CA TYR A 75 12.68 -16.23 -12.18
C TYR A 75 13.73 -17.35 -12.11
N TYR A 76 13.76 -18.23 -13.11
CA TYR A 76 14.76 -19.30 -13.21
C TYR A 76 16.18 -18.73 -13.27
N LEU A 77 16.42 -17.73 -14.13
CA LEU A 77 17.71 -17.03 -14.24
C LEU A 77 18.14 -16.40 -12.91
N LEU A 78 17.21 -15.75 -12.20
CA LEU A 78 17.47 -15.09 -10.91
C LEU A 78 17.78 -16.07 -9.76
N THR A 79 17.38 -17.34 -9.86
CA THR A 79 17.43 -18.29 -8.73
C THR A 79 18.42 -19.44 -8.87
N HIS A 80 18.88 -19.78 -10.08
CA HIS A 80 19.67 -21.01 -10.30
C HIS A 80 21.19 -20.77 -10.43
N PHE A 81 21.63 -19.64 -10.97
CA PHE A 81 23.04 -19.42 -11.34
C PHE A 81 23.85 -18.69 -10.26
N LYS A 82 23.92 -19.26 -9.05
CA LYS A 82 24.55 -18.61 -7.87
C LYS A 82 25.96 -18.08 -8.17
N ALA A 83 26.84 -18.89 -8.76
CA ALA A 83 28.22 -18.47 -9.07
C ALA A 83 28.29 -17.25 -10.00
N VAL A 84 27.38 -17.16 -10.98
CA VAL A 84 27.28 -16.00 -11.88
C VAL A 84 26.79 -14.78 -11.10
N TRP A 85 25.77 -14.95 -10.25
CA TRP A 85 25.27 -13.88 -9.40
C TRP A 85 26.29 -13.39 -8.38
N ASP A 86 27.13 -14.25 -7.83
CA ASP A 86 28.20 -13.86 -6.91
C ASP A 86 29.21 -12.94 -7.61
N VAL A 87 29.59 -13.25 -8.86
CA VAL A 87 30.46 -12.37 -9.68
C VAL A 87 29.77 -11.04 -9.99
N ILE A 88 28.49 -11.07 -10.38
CA ILE A 88 27.69 -9.86 -10.66
C ILE A 88 27.57 -8.99 -9.41
N ASN A 89 27.27 -9.57 -8.25
CA ASN A 89 27.05 -8.86 -7.00
C ASN A 89 28.34 -8.24 -6.45
N ASN A 90 29.49 -8.87 -6.68
CA ASN A 90 30.80 -8.35 -6.33
C ASN A 90 31.32 -7.28 -7.29
N THR A 91 30.64 -7.06 -8.42
CA THR A 91 30.99 -6.02 -9.40
C THR A 91 29.98 -4.86 -9.30
N PRO A 92 30.30 -3.75 -8.61
CA PRO A 92 29.33 -2.69 -8.30
C PRO A 92 28.64 -2.11 -9.53
N PHE A 93 29.38 -1.98 -10.64
CA PHE A 93 28.83 -1.49 -11.91
C PHE A 93 27.71 -2.39 -12.45
N LEU A 94 27.92 -3.71 -12.48
CA LEU A 94 26.94 -4.68 -12.99
C LEU A 94 25.73 -4.76 -12.06
N ARG A 95 25.97 -4.89 -10.75
CA ARG A 95 24.92 -4.91 -9.73
C ARG A 95 24.02 -3.68 -9.83
N ASN A 96 24.62 -2.48 -9.87
CA ASN A 96 23.87 -1.23 -9.92
C ASN A 96 23.10 -1.06 -11.23
N THR A 97 23.69 -1.50 -12.36
CA THR A 97 23.01 -1.47 -13.67
C THR A 97 21.77 -2.38 -13.68
N ILE A 98 21.90 -3.62 -13.19
CA ILE A 98 20.79 -4.56 -13.10
C ILE A 98 19.73 -4.04 -12.13
N MET A 99 20.12 -3.53 -10.96
CA MET A 99 19.18 -2.96 -10.01
C MET A 99 18.43 -1.75 -10.58
N ARG A 100 19.12 -0.85 -11.27
CA ARG A 100 18.48 0.29 -11.97
C ARG A 100 17.48 -0.20 -13.00
N PHE A 101 17.83 -1.22 -13.79
CA PHE A 101 16.91 -1.81 -14.75
C PHE A 101 15.67 -2.41 -14.07
N ILE A 102 15.85 -3.16 -12.98
CA ILE A 102 14.73 -3.75 -12.21
C ILE A 102 13.81 -2.65 -11.69
N LEU A 103 14.36 -1.63 -11.03
CA LEU A 103 13.59 -0.51 -10.47
C LEU A 103 12.76 0.19 -11.56
N MET A 104 13.41 0.57 -12.67
CA MET A 104 12.74 1.26 -13.79
C MET A 104 11.68 0.37 -14.45
N SER A 105 11.98 -0.91 -14.67
CA SER A 105 11.04 -1.84 -15.32
C SER A 105 9.76 -2.06 -14.50
N ARG A 106 9.86 -1.98 -13.16
CA ARG A 106 8.72 -2.15 -12.25
C ARG A 106 7.99 -0.85 -11.98
N SER A 107 8.70 0.27 -11.81
CA SER A 107 8.08 1.58 -11.57
C SER A 107 7.23 2.02 -12.76
N ASN A 108 7.68 1.77 -14.00
CA ASN A 108 6.94 2.12 -15.21
C ASN A 108 5.61 1.33 -15.37
N LEU A 109 5.38 0.32 -14.52
CA LEU A 109 4.10 -0.38 -14.51
C LEU A 109 3.03 0.37 -13.73
N ILE A 110 3.42 1.27 -12.82
CA ILE A 110 2.53 2.03 -11.94
C ILE A 110 2.30 3.42 -12.55
N GLU A 111 1.04 3.84 -12.62
CA GLU A 111 0.69 5.17 -13.13
C GLU A 111 0.99 6.23 -12.07
N SER A 112 1.77 7.23 -12.47
CA SER A 112 2.07 8.41 -11.66
C SER A 112 2.05 9.63 -12.58
N PRO A 113 1.18 10.64 -12.34
CA PRO A 113 0.23 10.79 -11.23
C PRO A 113 -0.88 9.70 -11.15
N PRO A 114 -1.56 9.53 -9.99
CA PRO A 114 -2.65 8.57 -9.86
C PRO A 114 -3.84 8.91 -10.77
N THR A 115 -4.55 7.88 -11.25
CA THR A 115 -5.55 8.01 -12.33
C THR A 115 -6.98 7.74 -11.86
N TYR A 116 -7.27 6.51 -11.46
CA TYR A 116 -8.61 6.04 -11.12
C TYR A 116 -8.79 5.88 -9.61
N ASN A 117 -10.04 5.84 -9.16
CA ASN A 117 -10.41 5.36 -7.83
C ASN A 117 -11.72 4.57 -7.89
N SER A 118 -12.26 4.14 -6.76
CA SER A 118 -13.49 3.33 -6.73
C SER A 118 -14.74 4.05 -7.23
N ARG A 119 -14.73 5.38 -7.31
CA ARG A 119 -15.85 6.20 -7.78
C ARG A 119 -15.68 6.63 -9.24
N TYR A 120 -14.46 6.97 -9.64
CA TYR A 120 -14.16 7.51 -10.96
C TYR A 120 -13.37 6.48 -11.80
N GLY A 121 -14.02 5.94 -12.83
CA GLY A 121 -13.40 5.09 -13.85
C GLY A 121 -12.77 5.87 -15.02
N TYR A 122 -12.65 7.18 -14.87
CA TYR A 122 -11.98 8.09 -15.80
C TYR A 122 -11.11 9.07 -15.01
N LYS A 123 -10.11 9.66 -15.69
CA LYS A 123 -9.21 10.65 -15.09
C LYS A 123 -9.99 11.91 -14.74
N SER A 124 -9.88 12.38 -13.50
CA SER A 124 -10.57 13.57 -13.03
C SER A 124 -9.75 14.29 -11.97
N TRP A 125 -9.98 15.59 -11.79
CA TRP A 125 -9.29 16.36 -10.75
C TRP A 125 -9.60 15.83 -9.34
N GLU A 126 -10.84 15.41 -9.09
CA GLU A 126 -11.24 14.81 -7.81
C GLU A 126 -10.51 13.50 -7.52
N ALA A 127 -10.33 12.63 -8.53
CA ALA A 127 -9.56 11.40 -8.36
C ALA A 127 -8.08 11.65 -8.08
N TYR A 128 -7.54 12.76 -8.56
CA TYR A 128 -6.15 13.18 -8.34
C TYR A 128 -5.94 13.88 -6.98
N SER A 129 -6.80 14.83 -6.62
CA SER A 129 -6.59 15.70 -5.47
C SER A 129 -7.07 15.10 -4.14
N ASN A 130 -8.07 14.23 -4.16
CA ASN A 130 -8.66 13.68 -2.95
C ASN A 130 -7.86 12.47 -2.43
N LEU A 131 -6.90 12.77 -1.54
CA LEU A 131 -6.04 11.77 -0.89
C LEU A 131 -6.79 10.82 0.06
N SER A 132 -8.09 11.03 0.32
CA SER A 132 -8.85 10.05 1.12
C SER A 132 -9.14 8.76 0.36
N TYR A 133 -9.04 8.75 -0.98
CA TYR A 133 -9.29 7.56 -1.78
C TYR A 133 -8.02 6.72 -1.98
N TYR A 134 -8.19 5.40 -1.99
CA TYR A 134 -7.24 4.53 -2.66
C TYR A 134 -7.31 4.72 -4.18
N THR A 135 -6.15 4.87 -4.82
CA THR A 135 -6.05 4.81 -6.27
C THR A 135 -6.21 3.37 -6.77
N ARG A 136 -6.63 3.20 -8.02
CA ARG A 136 -6.77 1.89 -8.65
C ARG A 136 -5.92 1.80 -9.91
N ALA A 137 -5.23 0.66 -10.07
CA ALA A 137 -4.46 0.36 -11.27
C ALA A 137 -5.33 0.10 -12.52
N LEU A 138 -6.61 -0.27 -12.32
CA LEU A 138 -7.60 -0.45 -13.38
C LEU A 138 -8.93 0.19 -12.95
N PRO A 139 -9.70 0.74 -13.90
CA PRO A 139 -10.99 1.35 -13.59
C PRO A 139 -11.97 0.33 -12.98
N PRO A 140 -12.93 0.77 -12.15
CA PRO A 140 -14.05 -0.08 -11.72
C PRO A 140 -14.85 -0.56 -12.93
N VAL A 141 -15.45 -1.75 -12.79
CA VAL A 141 -16.48 -2.20 -13.73
C VAL A 141 -17.67 -1.25 -13.63
N GLU A 142 -18.15 -0.76 -14.77
CA GLU A 142 -19.26 0.18 -14.84
C GLU A 142 -20.55 -0.46 -14.31
N ARG A 143 -21.40 0.34 -13.64
CA ARG A 143 -22.62 -0.20 -12.99
C ARG A 143 -23.69 -0.65 -13.97
N SER A 144 -23.64 -0.16 -15.21
CA SER A 144 -24.57 -0.55 -16.29
C SER A 144 -24.19 -1.84 -17.00
N CYS A 145 -23.06 -2.48 -16.63
CA CYS A 145 -22.64 -3.72 -17.26
C CYS A 145 -23.59 -4.89 -16.95
N PRO A 146 -23.80 -5.82 -17.89
CA PRO A 146 -24.76 -6.92 -17.74
C PRO A 146 -24.35 -7.98 -16.70
N THR A 147 -23.06 -8.05 -16.37
CA THR A 147 -22.52 -8.97 -15.35
C THR A 147 -21.56 -8.22 -14.42
N PRO A 148 -21.32 -8.73 -13.19
CA PRO A 148 -20.37 -8.12 -12.24
C PRO A 148 -18.92 -8.01 -12.77
N MET A 149 -18.57 -8.76 -13.81
CA MET A 149 -17.24 -8.79 -14.44
C MET A 149 -17.27 -8.19 -15.85
N GLY A 150 -18.24 -7.32 -16.15
CA GLY A 150 -18.42 -6.72 -17.48
C GLY A 150 -19.46 -7.49 -18.29
N VAL A 151 -19.03 -8.22 -19.32
CA VAL A 151 -19.92 -9.01 -20.20
C VAL A 151 -19.81 -10.53 -20.03
N LYS A 152 -18.82 -11.02 -19.27
CA LYS A 152 -18.55 -12.46 -19.12
C LYS A 152 -18.93 -12.95 -17.73
N GLY A 153 -19.33 -14.22 -17.66
CA GLY A 153 -19.65 -14.91 -16.42
C GLY A 153 -21.14 -14.93 -16.10
N LYS A 154 -21.47 -15.39 -14.90
CA LYS A 154 -22.86 -15.44 -14.42
C LYS A 154 -23.30 -14.05 -13.95
N LYS A 155 -24.61 -13.84 -13.89
CA LYS A 155 -25.21 -12.59 -13.38
C LYS A 155 -24.87 -12.33 -11.92
N GLU A 156 -24.67 -13.39 -11.15
CA GLU A 156 -24.28 -13.32 -9.74
C GLU A 156 -22.92 -13.99 -9.55
N LEU A 157 -22.08 -13.36 -8.74
CA LEU A 157 -20.82 -13.95 -8.30
C LEU A 157 -21.10 -15.11 -7.33
N PRO A 158 -20.20 -16.10 -7.25
CA PRO A 158 -20.32 -17.14 -6.22
C PRO A 158 -20.31 -16.50 -4.83
N GLU A 159 -21.08 -17.09 -3.92
CA GLU A 159 -21.11 -16.64 -2.52
C GLU A 159 -19.71 -16.66 -1.91
N SER A 160 -19.30 -15.55 -1.31
CA SER A 160 -17.95 -15.39 -0.75
C SER A 160 -17.62 -16.45 0.29
N LYS A 161 -18.60 -16.82 1.13
CA LYS A 161 -18.47 -17.89 2.13
C LYS A 161 -18.14 -19.24 1.50
N LEU A 162 -18.83 -19.61 0.43
CA LEU A 162 -18.58 -20.85 -0.29
C LEU A 162 -17.17 -20.91 -0.88
N VAL A 163 -16.68 -19.78 -1.43
CA VAL A 163 -15.31 -19.68 -1.94
C VAL A 163 -14.30 -19.87 -0.81
N VAL A 164 -14.49 -19.20 0.33
CA VAL A 164 -13.61 -19.35 1.50
C VAL A 164 -13.56 -20.79 1.97
N GLU A 165 -14.72 -21.42 2.19
CA GLU A 165 -14.81 -22.78 2.72
C GLU A 165 -14.23 -23.84 1.77
N LYS A 166 -14.43 -23.67 0.46
CA LYS A 166 -13.99 -24.66 -0.53
C LYS A 166 -12.52 -24.55 -0.91
N VAL A 167 -11.97 -23.34 -1.04
CA VAL A 167 -10.62 -23.14 -1.62
C VAL A 167 -9.62 -22.39 -0.77
N LEU A 168 -10.03 -21.64 0.27
CA LEU A 168 -9.11 -20.84 1.09
C LEU A 168 -8.89 -21.41 2.50
N LEU A 169 -9.87 -22.14 3.05
CA LEU A 169 -9.79 -22.66 4.41
C LEU A 169 -8.68 -23.71 4.54
N ARG A 170 -7.71 -23.41 5.40
CA ARG A 170 -6.56 -24.28 5.66
C ARG A 170 -7.00 -25.57 6.35
N ARG A 171 -6.78 -26.72 5.70
CA ARG A 171 -7.04 -28.06 6.29
C ARG A 171 -5.85 -28.62 7.04
N LYS A 172 -4.65 -28.44 6.49
CA LYS A 172 -3.36 -28.79 7.11
C LYS A 172 -2.42 -27.60 6.96
N PHE A 173 -1.54 -27.41 7.92
CA PHE A 173 -0.51 -26.38 7.81
C PHE A 173 0.44 -26.71 6.66
N ILE A 174 0.65 -25.75 5.77
CA ILE A 174 1.60 -25.82 4.66
C ILE A 174 2.68 -24.77 4.97
N PRO A 175 3.87 -25.18 5.44
CA PRO A 175 4.96 -24.24 5.71
C PRO A 175 5.44 -23.57 4.41
N SER A 176 5.98 -22.36 4.53
CA SER A 176 6.62 -21.68 3.40
C SER A 176 7.85 -22.49 2.96
N PRO A 177 7.96 -22.91 1.69
CA PRO A 177 9.14 -23.62 1.19
C PRO A 177 10.41 -22.75 1.20
N GLN A 178 10.26 -21.43 1.37
CA GLN A 178 11.36 -20.47 1.46
C GLN A 178 11.88 -20.28 2.89
N GLY A 179 11.31 -20.97 3.89
CA GLY A 179 11.74 -20.85 5.28
C GLY A 179 11.29 -19.56 5.99
N THR A 180 10.26 -18.88 5.49
CA THR A 180 9.70 -17.66 6.09
C THR A 180 9.23 -17.90 7.53
N ASN A 181 9.67 -17.06 8.47
CA ASN A 181 9.36 -17.18 9.90
C ASN A 181 8.26 -16.19 10.36
N ILE A 182 7.87 -16.29 11.64
CA ILE A 182 6.85 -15.43 12.25
C ILE A 182 7.32 -13.98 12.40
N MET A 183 8.63 -13.76 12.57
CA MET A 183 9.21 -12.43 12.61
C MET A 183 8.83 -11.69 11.32
N PHE A 184 9.07 -12.30 10.15
CA PHE A 184 8.69 -11.75 8.84
C PHE A 184 7.21 -11.45 8.72
N ALA A 185 6.36 -12.37 9.20
CA ALA A 185 4.92 -12.16 9.17
C ALA A 185 4.49 -10.91 9.96
N PHE A 186 5.05 -10.71 11.17
CA PHE A 186 4.73 -9.54 11.98
C PHE A 186 5.37 -8.25 11.47
N PHE A 187 6.56 -8.30 10.86
CA PHE A 187 7.12 -7.13 10.18
C PHE A 187 6.26 -6.71 9.01
N ALA A 188 5.86 -7.66 8.16
CA ALA A 188 4.97 -7.39 7.03
C ALA A 188 3.66 -6.77 7.51
N GLN A 189 3.07 -7.30 8.59
CA GLN A 189 1.87 -6.75 9.19
C GLN A 189 2.12 -5.34 9.74
N HIS A 190 3.13 -5.12 10.58
CA HIS A 190 3.44 -3.83 11.18
C HIS A 190 3.73 -2.76 10.11
N PHE A 191 4.59 -3.09 9.14
CA PHE A 191 4.99 -2.21 8.05
C PHE A 191 3.83 -1.86 7.13
N SER A 192 2.99 -2.83 6.73
CA SER A 192 1.89 -2.54 5.79
C SER A 192 0.78 -1.70 6.41
N HIS A 193 0.55 -1.83 7.71
CA HIS A 193 -0.52 -1.10 8.42
C HIS A 193 -0.23 0.40 8.60
N GLN A 194 0.93 0.90 8.13
CA GLN A 194 1.15 2.34 8.04
C GLN A 194 0.43 2.97 6.84
N TYR A 195 0.28 2.26 5.72
CA TYR A 195 -0.40 2.77 4.52
C TYR A 195 -1.70 2.01 4.16
N LEU A 196 -1.91 0.81 4.71
CA LEU A 196 -3.18 0.07 4.62
C LEU A 196 -4.05 0.35 5.85
N ARG A 197 -4.72 1.51 5.87
CA ARG A 197 -5.63 1.93 6.94
C ARG A 197 -6.98 2.34 6.37
N THR A 198 -7.86 1.37 6.15
CA THR A 198 -9.20 1.62 5.60
C THR A 198 -10.08 2.40 6.58
N GLU A 199 -10.74 3.45 6.10
CA GLU A 199 -11.72 4.21 6.90
C GLU A 199 -13.11 3.57 6.76
N ASN A 200 -13.39 2.59 7.63
CA ASN A 200 -14.61 1.79 7.55
C ASN A 200 -15.91 2.61 7.57
N ASP A 201 -15.92 3.76 8.25
CA ASP A 201 -17.10 4.65 8.32
C ASP A 201 -17.46 5.27 6.97
N LYS A 202 -16.46 5.54 6.11
CA LYS A 202 -16.66 6.01 4.73
C LYS A 202 -16.78 4.87 3.72
N GLY A 203 -16.24 3.70 4.07
CA GLY A 203 -16.30 2.48 3.27
C GLY A 203 -14.95 2.02 2.73
N PRO A 204 -14.91 0.87 2.03
CA PRO A 204 -13.67 0.14 1.70
C PRO A 204 -12.75 0.87 0.71
N ALA A 205 -13.23 1.94 0.06
CA ALA A 205 -12.47 2.71 -0.90
C ALA A 205 -11.60 3.80 -0.27
N PHE A 206 -11.78 4.09 1.02
CA PHE A 206 -11.20 5.23 1.69
C PHE A 206 -10.10 4.84 2.66
N THR A 207 -9.14 5.73 2.87
CA THR A 207 -8.03 5.55 3.80
C THR A 207 -7.88 6.71 4.77
N LYS A 208 -7.47 6.40 6.01
CA LYS A 208 -6.99 7.37 7.01
C LYS A 208 -5.50 7.70 6.85
N ALA A 209 -4.75 6.90 6.07
CA ALA A 209 -3.31 7.06 5.89
C ALA A 209 -3.00 8.01 4.71
N PHE A 210 -3.23 9.30 4.89
CA PHE A 210 -3.07 10.32 3.84
C PHE A 210 -1.64 10.49 3.31
N GLY A 211 -0.64 9.95 4.00
CA GLY A 211 0.75 9.92 3.53
C GLY A 211 0.99 8.97 2.34
N HIS A 212 0.08 8.02 2.07
CA HIS A 212 0.14 7.06 0.95
C HIS A 212 1.49 6.35 0.76
N GLY A 213 2.22 6.08 1.84
CA GLY A 213 3.56 5.50 1.74
C GLY A 213 4.22 5.26 3.09
N VAL A 214 5.54 5.28 3.09
CA VAL A 214 6.37 5.07 4.29
C VAL A 214 6.65 6.42 4.94
N ASP A 215 5.73 6.85 5.81
CA ASP A 215 5.80 8.08 6.60
C ASP A 215 5.97 7.81 8.11
N LEU A 216 6.00 6.52 8.49
CA LEU A 216 6.05 6.04 9.86
C LEU A 216 4.87 6.49 10.74
N ASN A 217 3.69 6.78 10.17
CA ASN A 217 2.52 7.19 10.96
C ASN A 217 2.04 6.11 11.96
N HIS A 218 2.32 4.84 11.69
CA HIS A 218 2.08 3.74 12.62
C HIS A 218 2.91 3.83 13.92
N ILE A 219 3.99 4.61 13.94
CA ILE A 219 4.79 4.93 15.13
C ILE A 219 4.42 6.32 15.67
N TYR A 220 4.38 7.32 14.79
CA TYR A 220 4.26 8.74 15.17
C TYR A 220 2.83 9.28 15.20
N GLY A 221 1.83 8.51 14.74
CA GLY A 221 0.45 8.95 14.57
C GLY A 221 0.16 9.52 13.17
N GLU A 222 -1.10 9.43 12.76
CA GLU A 222 -1.59 9.91 11.45
C GLU A 222 -1.81 11.41 11.37
N ASN A 223 -2.06 12.05 12.51
CA ASN A 223 -2.36 13.47 12.61
C ASN A 223 -1.48 14.10 13.70
N LEU A 224 -1.35 15.42 13.62
CA LEU A 224 -0.48 16.18 14.51
C LEU A 224 -0.91 16.07 15.98
N ASP A 225 -2.22 16.07 16.26
CA ASP A 225 -2.73 15.92 17.64
C ASP A 225 -2.24 14.62 18.30
N ARG A 226 -2.36 13.49 17.59
CA ARG A 226 -1.86 12.20 18.07
C ARG A 226 -0.34 12.21 18.23
N GLN A 227 0.38 12.79 17.28
CA GLN A 227 1.83 12.90 17.33
C GLN A 227 2.30 13.67 18.57
N LEU A 228 1.67 14.82 18.84
CA LEU A 228 1.97 15.64 20.01
C LEU A 228 1.67 14.88 21.31
N LYS A 229 0.58 14.10 21.37
CA LYS A 229 0.25 13.26 22.54
C LYS A 229 1.30 12.19 22.85
N LEU A 230 1.92 11.62 21.80
CA LEU A 230 2.93 10.55 21.91
C LEU A 230 4.35 11.07 22.20
N ARG A 231 4.63 12.35 21.95
CA ARG A 231 5.94 12.98 22.18
C ARG A 231 6.18 13.30 23.65
N LEU A 232 7.44 13.18 24.07
CA LEU A 232 7.90 13.58 25.39
C LEU A 232 8.13 15.09 25.50
N PHE A 233 8.39 15.77 24.38
CA PHE A 233 8.84 17.17 24.32
C PHE A 233 10.12 17.44 25.11
N LYS A 234 10.98 16.43 25.17
CA LYS A 234 12.31 16.52 25.73
C LYS A 234 13.27 15.68 24.90
N ASP A 235 14.38 16.30 24.48
CA ASP A 235 15.46 15.68 23.71
C ASP A 235 14.99 14.99 22.41
N GLY A 236 13.87 15.43 21.84
CA GLY A 236 13.25 14.89 20.63
C GLY A 236 12.57 13.54 20.82
N LYS A 237 12.41 13.04 22.05
CA LYS A 237 11.99 11.66 22.33
C LYS A 237 10.47 11.46 22.27
N LEU A 238 10.09 10.19 22.10
CA LEU A 238 8.74 9.69 22.37
C LEU A 238 8.58 9.35 23.85
N LYS A 239 7.37 9.50 24.39
CA LYS A 239 7.01 9.01 25.72
C LYS A 239 7.22 7.51 25.81
N PHE A 240 7.54 7.01 26.99
CA PHE A 240 7.78 5.59 27.25
C PHE A 240 7.57 5.29 28.73
N GLN A 241 7.47 4.01 29.08
CA GLN A 241 7.49 3.54 30.46
C GLN A 241 8.56 2.47 30.65
N MET A 242 9.01 2.29 31.89
CA MET A 242 9.95 1.24 32.27
C MET A 242 9.21 0.14 33.02
N ILE A 243 9.25 -1.09 32.49
CA ILE A 243 8.67 -2.28 33.12
C ILE A 243 9.80 -3.30 33.24
N ASP A 244 10.10 -3.73 34.46
CA ASP A 244 11.16 -4.70 34.76
C ASP A 244 12.54 -4.32 34.17
N GLY A 245 12.86 -3.02 34.16
CA GLY A 245 14.13 -2.50 33.63
C GLY A 245 14.15 -2.31 32.10
N GLU A 246 13.06 -2.62 31.41
CA GLU A 246 12.95 -2.56 29.96
C GLU A 246 12.01 -1.44 29.49
N MET A 247 12.36 -0.79 28.36
CA MET A 247 11.57 0.30 27.78
C MET A 247 10.37 -0.23 26.99
N TYR A 248 9.17 0.22 27.33
CA TYR A 248 7.92 -0.09 26.63
C TYR A 248 7.17 1.18 26.23
N PRO A 249 6.23 1.10 25.27
CA PRO A 249 5.37 2.23 24.93
C PRO A 249 4.55 2.70 26.14
N PRO A 250 4.20 3.99 26.22
CA PRO A 250 3.46 4.56 27.33
C PRO A 250 2.02 4.02 27.36
N THR A 251 1.28 4.29 28.43
CA THR A 251 -0.12 3.86 28.52
C THR A 251 -1.08 4.82 27.80
N VAL A 252 -2.27 4.33 27.45
CA VAL A 252 -3.38 5.17 26.96
C VAL A 252 -3.75 6.23 27.98
N LYS A 253 -3.73 5.90 29.28
CA LYS A 253 -4.00 6.85 30.37
C LYS A 253 -3.06 8.04 30.37
N GLU A 254 -1.78 7.82 30.08
CA GLU A 254 -0.75 8.86 30.08
C GLU A 254 -0.80 9.76 28.83
N THR A 255 -1.06 9.15 27.67
CA THR A 255 -1.03 9.86 26.38
C THR A 255 -2.37 10.45 25.97
N GLN A 256 -3.48 9.89 26.47
CA GLN A 256 -4.85 10.18 26.03
C GLN A 256 -5.06 9.97 24.51
N ALA A 257 -4.17 9.23 23.85
CA ALA A 257 -4.30 8.87 22.46
C ALA A 257 -5.20 7.63 22.34
N GLU A 258 -6.18 7.69 21.43
CA GLU A 258 -7.16 6.61 21.25
C GLU A 258 -6.48 5.31 20.79
N MET A 259 -6.84 4.19 21.39
CA MET A 259 -6.37 2.86 21.00
C MET A 259 -7.54 1.88 21.07
N ILE A 260 -7.54 0.91 20.16
CA ILE A 260 -8.55 -0.14 20.11
C ILE A 260 -8.07 -1.31 20.97
N TYR A 261 -8.65 -1.42 22.17
CA TYR A 261 -8.50 -2.56 23.06
C TYR A 261 -9.87 -3.11 23.46
N PRO A 262 -10.01 -4.42 23.69
CA PRO A 262 -11.18 -4.97 24.35
C PRO A 262 -11.41 -4.32 25.73
N PRO A 263 -12.66 -4.13 26.17
CA PRO A 263 -12.98 -3.38 27.39
C PRO A 263 -12.44 -4.03 28.67
N HIS A 264 -12.17 -5.34 28.65
CA HIS A 264 -11.66 -6.10 29.80
C HIS A 264 -10.14 -5.99 29.99
N VAL A 265 -9.40 -5.40 29.04
CA VAL A 265 -7.94 -5.26 29.16
C VAL A 265 -7.63 -4.25 30.28
N PRO A 266 -6.78 -4.60 31.26
CA PRO A 266 -6.37 -3.67 32.32
C PRO A 266 -5.65 -2.43 31.77
N GLU A 267 -5.85 -1.27 32.40
CA GLU A 267 -5.24 0.01 31.97
C GLU A 267 -3.71 -0.04 31.85
N HIS A 268 -3.03 -0.77 32.74
CA HIS A 268 -1.56 -0.87 32.71
C HIS A 268 -1.02 -1.67 31.51
N LEU A 269 -1.87 -2.44 30.81
CA LEU A 269 -1.52 -3.18 29.60
C LEU A 269 -2.01 -2.50 28.31
N LYS A 270 -2.72 -1.37 28.43
CA LYS A 270 -3.16 -0.59 27.27
C LYS A 270 -2.04 0.32 26.81
N PHE A 271 -1.11 -0.25 26.05
CA PHE A 271 -0.04 0.52 25.43
C PHE A 271 -0.56 1.44 24.32
N SER A 272 0.03 2.63 24.23
CA SER A 272 -0.31 3.68 23.29
C SER A 272 0.82 3.89 22.29
N VAL A 273 0.49 3.77 21.00
CA VAL A 273 1.43 3.86 19.87
C VAL A 273 0.76 4.59 18.69
N GLY A 274 1.50 4.90 17.63
CA GLY A 274 0.97 5.62 16.47
C GLY A 274 -0.26 4.96 15.82
N GLN A 275 -0.28 3.64 15.68
CA GLN A 275 -1.39 2.89 15.10
C GLN A 275 -2.38 2.38 16.18
N GLU A 276 -3.64 2.83 16.12
CA GLU A 276 -4.74 2.47 17.03
C GLU A 276 -5.02 0.95 17.19
N VAL A 277 -4.68 0.10 16.22
CA VAL A 277 -4.98 -1.34 16.21
C VAL A 277 -3.83 -2.24 16.68
N PHE A 278 -2.65 -1.67 16.97
CA PHE A 278 -1.47 -2.48 17.30
C PHE A 278 -1.56 -3.19 18.67
N GLY A 279 -2.56 -2.85 19.48
CA GLY A 279 -2.95 -3.61 20.67
C GLY A 279 -3.57 -4.98 20.38
N LEU A 280 -3.89 -5.29 19.11
CA LEU A 280 -4.58 -6.52 18.72
C LEU A 280 -3.74 -7.79 18.92
N VAL A 281 -2.44 -7.74 18.61
CA VAL A 281 -1.53 -8.90 18.74
C VAL A 281 -0.17 -8.48 19.28
N PRO A 282 0.49 -9.30 20.12
CA PRO A 282 1.80 -8.97 20.69
C PRO A 282 2.90 -8.73 19.66
N GLY A 283 2.84 -9.40 18.50
CA GLY A 283 3.84 -9.23 17.44
C GLY A 283 3.87 -7.82 16.84
N LEU A 284 2.73 -7.11 16.78
CA LEU A 284 2.68 -5.71 16.36
C LEU A 284 3.28 -4.80 17.43
N MET A 285 2.93 -5.05 18.70
CA MET A 285 3.46 -4.28 19.83
C MET A 285 4.97 -4.48 20.03
N MET A 286 5.48 -5.69 19.75
CA MET A 286 6.91 -5.98 19.73
C MET A 286 7.64 -5.04 18.76
N TYR A 287 7.19 -4.96 17.51
CA TYR A 287 7.78 -4.03 16.54
C TYR A 287 7.62 -2.57 16.93
N ALA A 288 6.45 -2.18 17.45
CA ALA A 288 6.24 -0.80 17.91
C ALA A 288 7.21 -0.44 19.05
N THR A 289 7.49 -1.39 19.96
CA THR A 289 8.46 -1.23 21.05
C THR A 289 9.88 -1.10 20.51
N LEU A 290 10.27 -1.95 19.56
CA LEU A 290 11.60 -1.89 18.92
C LEU A 290 11.83 -0.53 18.24
N TRP A 291 10.87 -0.06 17.45
CA TRP A 291 10.98 1.23 16.75
C TRP A 291 10.95 2.43 17.70
N LEU A 292 10.22 2.35 18.81
CA LEU A 292 10.22 3.38 19.85
C LEU A 292 11.59 3.47 20.54
N ARG A 293 12.19 2.33 20.88
CA ARG A 293 13.55 2.28 21.42
C ARG A 293 14.57 2.84 20.43
N GLU A 294 14.47 2.45 19.16
CA GLU A 294 15.37 2.94 18.13
C GLU A 294 15.25 4.45 17.91
N HIS A 295 14.03 5.00 17.93
CA HIS A 295 13.82 6.44 17.85
C HIS A 295 14.53 7.17 19.00
N ASN A 296 14.30 6.74 20.24
CA ASN A 296 14.90 7.38 21.41
C ASN A 296 16.43 7.21 21.44
N ARG A 297 16.97 6.07 20.98
CA ARG A 297 18.41 5.84 20.81
C ARG A 297 19.03 6.77 19.78
N VAL A 298 18.36 6.97 18.64
CA VAL A 298 18.81 7.92 17.61
C VAL A 298 18.77 9.35 18.13
N CYS A 299 17.74 9.74 18.90
CA CYS A 299 17.69 11.03 19.57
C CYS A 299 18.88 11.25 20.53
N ASP A 300 19.28 10.23 21.29
CA ASP A 300 20.45 10.31 22.18
C ASP A 300 21.77 10.52 21.41
N ILE A 301 21.95 9.82 20.28
CA ILE A 301 23.11 10.01 19.40
C ILE A 301 23.11 11.42 18.81
N LEU A 302 21.97 11.87 18.27
CA LEU A 302 21.84 13.21 17.69
C LEU A 302 22.08 14.30 18.73
N LYS A 303 21.63 14.13 19.97
CA LYS A 303 21.87 15.09 21.05
C LYS A 303 23.35 15.14 21.46
N GLY A 304 24.04 14.01 21.40
CA GLY A 304 25.48 13.93 21.65
C GLY A 304 26.32 14.66 20.59
N GLU A 305 25.96 14.49 19.31
CA GLU A 305 26.64 15.14 18.18
C GLU A 305 26.23 16.62 18.01
N HIS A 306 24.99 16.95 18.34
CA HIS A 306 24.40 18.29 18.20
C HIS A 306 23.76 18.78 19.52
N PRO A 307 24.55 19.16 20.53
CA PRO A 307 24.03 19.64 21.81
C PRO A 307 23.13 20.88 21.69
N GLU A 308 23.34 21.70 20.65
CA GLU A 308 22.61 22.93 20.37
C GLU A 308 21.22 22.74 19.76
N TRP A 309 20.90 21.54 19.25
CA TRP A 309 19.58 21.28 18.66
C TRP A 309 18.48 21.22 19.73
N ASP A 310 17.31 21.76 19.37
CA ASP A 310 16.10 21.73 20.18
C ASP A 310 15.33 20.40 20.02
N ASP A 311 14.27 20.24 20.83
CA ASP A 311 13.43 19.03 20.81
C ASP A 311 12.79 18.76 19.44
N GLU A 312 12.32 19.81 18.76
CA GLU A 312 11.61 19.65 17.49
C GLU A 312 12.57 19.18 16.39
N GLN A 313 13.75 19.80 16.27
CA GLN A 313 14.75 19.43 15.28
C GLN A 313 15.26 18.00 15.53
N LEU A 314 15.49 17.61 16.78
CA LEU A 314 15.88 16.23 17.13
C LEU A 314 14.80 15.23 16.74
N PHE A 315 13.54 15.51 17.08
CA PHE A 315 12.41 14.63 16.77
C PHE A 315 12.23 14.44 15.25
N GLN A 316 12.23 15.53 14.48
CA GLN A 316 12.04 15.48 13.03
C GLN A 316 13.22 14.80 12.32
N THR A 317 14.46 15.12 12.71
CA THR A 317 15.64 14.46 12.13
C THR A 317 15.67 12.96 12.47
N ALA A 318 15.32 12.58 13.70
CA ALA A 318 15.21 11.16 14.07
C ALA A 318 14.14 10.43 13.25
N ARG A 319 12.98 11.07 13.00
CA ARG A 319 11.93 10.51 12.12
C ARG A 319 12.43 10.28 10.70
N LEU A 320 13.21 11.20 10.13
CA LEU A 320 13.79 11.05 8.79
C LEU A 320 14.78 9.88 8.73
N ILE A 321 15.65 9.76 9.74
CA ILE A 321 16.61 8.64 9.84
C ILE A 321 15.86 7.31 9.91
N LEU A 322 14.86 7.20 10.79
CA LEU A 322 14.07 5.97 10.92
C LEU A 322 13.26 5.65 9.65
N THR A 323 12.82 6.67 8.92
CA THR A 323 12.17 6.49 7.61
C THR A 323 13.14 5.85 6.61
N GLY A 324 14.38 6.36 6.52
CA GLY A 324 15.44 5.77 5.71
C GLY A 324 15.78 4.32 6.12
N ASN A 325 15.88 4.07 7.43
CA ASN A 325 16.10 2.73 7.97
C ASN A 325 14.96 1.78 7.60
N SER A 326 13.71 2.22 7.69
CA SER A 326 12.53 1.43 7.33
C SER A 326 12.52 1.05 5.84
N TYR A 327 12.89 1.97 4.94
CA TYR A 327 13.07 1.67 3.52
C TYR A 327 14.15 0.62 3.27
N ASN A 328 15.33 0.79 3.89
CA ASN A 328 16.43 -0.16 3.76
C ASN A 328 16.02 -1.54 4.29
N CYS A 329 15.34 -1.56 5.43
CA CYS A 329 14.85 -2.79 6.04
C CYS A 329 13.84 -3.54 5.19
N SER A 330 12.86 -2.83 4.64
CA SER A 330 11.89 -3.41 3.72
C SER A 330 12.59 -4.03 2.50
N TRP A 331 13.61 -3.34 1.98
CA TRP A 331 14.41 -3.84 0.86
C TRP A 331 15.24 -5.08 1.23
N LEU A 332 15.84 -5.12 2.42
CA LEU A 332 16.62 -6.26 2.90
C LEU A 332 15.76 -7.45 3.30
N ALA A 333 14.60 -7.22 3.92
CA ALA A 333 13.65 -8.26 4.30
C ALA A 333 13.16 -9.06 3.09
N HIS A 334 13.07 -8.42 1.92
CA HIS A 334 12.76 -9.08 0.66
C HIS A 334 13.90 -9.93 0.08
N ASN A 335 15.16 -9.70 0.49
CA ASN A 335 16.34 -10.28 -0.15
C ASN A 335 17.19 -11.21 0.75
N TYR A 336 17.26 -11.01 2.07
CA TYR A 336 18.31 -11.62 2.91
C TYR A 336 17.88 -12.13 4.30
N SER A 337 16.58 -12.33 4.56
CA SER A 337 16.06 -12.58 5.93
C SER A 337 16.15 -11.35 6.84
N MET A 338 15.28 -11.27 7.84
CA MET A 338 15.11 -10.06 8.66
C MET A 338 16.10 -9.90 9.81
N GLU A 339 17.07 -10.80 9.95
CA GLU A 339 18.10 -10.70 10.99
C GLU A 339 18.91 -9.40 10.88
N PHE A 340 19.08 -8.86 9.66
CA PHE A 340 19.77 -7.58 9.43
C PHE A 340 18.96 -6.33 9.82
N CYS A 341 17.67 -6.47 10.10
CA CYS A 341 16.82 -5.31 10.42
C CYS A 341 16.81 -4.93 11.89
N CYS A 342 17.29 -5.82 12.75
CA CYS A 342 17.32 -5.61 14.19
C CYS A 342 18.72 -5.31 14.72
N CYS A 343 19.74 -5.22 13.84
CA CYS A 343 21.13 -4.94 14.19
C CYS A 343 21.55 -3.51 13.81
#